data_AF-A0A2V6YHZ5-F1
#
_entry.id   AF-A0A2V6YHZ5-F1
#
_cell.length_a   1.000
_cell.length_b   1.000
_cell.length_c   1.000
_cell.angle_alpha   90.00
_cell.angle_beta   90.00
_cell.angle_gamma   90.00
#
_symmetry.space_group_name_H-M   'P 1'
#
loop_
_entity.id
_entity.type
_entity.pdbx_description
1 polymer ?
#
loop_
_entity_poly.entity_id
_entity_poly.type
_entity_poly.pdbx_seq_one_letter_code
_entity_poly.pdbx_strand_id
1 'polypeptide(L)' 'RVNSTRILGADAPVMGGVGGDEAAVRAITPAGRRGTLEEVAAAACYLASAEADYVTGHTLVIDGGWTAR' A
#
# COMPACT_ATOMS: atom_id res chain seq x y z
N ARG A 1 10.01 -8.06 -4.97
CA ARG A 1 10.29 -9.47 -5.34
C ARG A 1 9.89 -10.43 -4.23
N VAL A 2 10.59 -10.47 -3.08
CA VAL A 2 10.38 -11.49 -2.04
C VAL A 2 8.92 -11.69 -1.63
N ASN A 3 8.19 -10.60 -1.38
CA ASN A 3 6.82 -10.69 -0.85
C ASN A 3 5.80 -11.12 -1.91
N SER A 4 5.86 -10.56 -3.12
CA SER A 4 4.93 -10.91 -4.20
C SER A 4 5.15 -12.34 -4.69
N THR A 5 6.40 -12.81 -4.80
CA THR A 5 6.69 -14.21 -5.17
C THR A 5 6.28 -15.19 -4.06
N ARG A 6 6.37 -14.79 -2.79
CA ARG A 6 5.91 -15.61 -1.66
C ARG A 6 4.38 -15.78 -1.65
N ILE A 7 3.65 -14.72 -1.98
CA ILE A 7 2.18 -14.70 -1.90
C ILE A 7 1.54 -15.28 -3.17
N LEU A 8 2.04 -14.90 -4.35
CA LEU A 8 1.38 -15.14 -5.63
C LEU A 8 1.99 -16.32 -6.43
N GLY A 9 3.12 -16.88 -5.97
CA GLY A 9 3.79 -18.00 -6.64
C GLY A 9 4.79 -17.57 -7.72
N ALA A 10 5.40 -18.57 -8.38
CA ALA A 10 6.47 -18.38 -9.36
C ALA A 10 6.01 -17.69 -10.65
N ASP A 11 4.72 -17.79 -10.98
CA ASP A 11 4.13 -17.24 -12.20
C ASP A 11 3.76 -15.76 -12.07
N ALA A 12 3.94 -15.17 -10.88
CA ALA A 12 3.63 -13.76 -10.66
C ALA A 12 4.49 -12.87 -11.56
N PRO A 13 3.89 -11.95 -12.34
CA PRO A 13 4.64 -11.09 -13.24
C PRO A 13 5.61 -10.20 -12.48
N VAL A 14 6.71 -9.82 -13.14
CA VAL A 14 7.67 -8.88 -12.57
C VAL A 14 7.01 -7.52 -12.45
N MET A 15 6.61 -7.18 -11.22
CA MET A 15 6.16 -5.83 -10.91
C MET A 15 7.38 -4.93 -10.81
N GLY A 16 7.60 -4.12 -11.85
CA GLY A 16 8.75 -3.20 -11.93
C GLY A 16 8.74 -2.09 -10.89
N GLY A 17 7.60 -1.86 -10.23
CA GLY A 17 7.40 -0.76 -9.30
C GLY A 17 7.49 0.59 -10.01
N VAL A 18 6.45 1.43 -9.91
CA VAL A 18 6.56 2.84 -10.32
C VAL A 18 7.19 3.60 -9.15
N GLY A 19 8.42 3.26 -8.81
CA GLY A 19 9.12 3.81 -7.65
C GLY A 19 10.31 4.63 -8.12
N GLY A 20 10.22 5.96 -8.02
CA GLY A 20 11.41 6.80 -8.05
C GLY A 20 12.37 6.42 -6.92
N ASP A 21 13.60 6.93 -6.94
CA ASP A 21 14.53 6.74 -5.82
C ASP A 21 13.94 7.26 -4.48
N GLU A 22 14.63 6.98 -3.36
CA GLU A 22 14.16 7.39 -2.04
C GLU A 22 13.98 8.91 -1.89
N ALA A 23 14.75 9.72 -2.64
CA ALA A 23 14.62 11.16 -2.63
C ALA A 23 13.32 11.60 -3.35
N ALA A 24 13.03 11.00 -4.51
CA ALA A 24 11.79 11.23 -5.23
C ALA A 24 10.57 10.85 -4.40
N VAL A 25 10.61 9.71 -3.69
CA VAL A 25 9.53 9.32 -2.75
C VAL A 25 9.34 10.35 -1.65
N ARG A 26 10.43 10.75 -0.98
CA ARG A 26 10.38 11.76 0.07
C ARG A 26 9.79 13.09 -0.40
N ALA A 27 10.13 13.49 -1.62
CA ALA A 27 9.64 14.74 -2.21
C ALA A 27 8.14 14.69 -2.49
N ILE A 28 7.60 13.50 -2.81
CA ILE A 28 6.22 13.36 -3.24
C ILE A 28 5.28 12.77 -2.18
N THR A 29 5.78 12.14 -1.12
CA THR A 29 4.91 11.59 -0.07
C THR A 29 4.95 12.52 1.14
N PRO A 30 3.84 13.15 1.56
CA PRO A 30 3.80 13.97 2.78
C PRO A 30 4.32 13.27 4.04
N ALA A 31 4.09 11.96 4.18
CA ALA A 31 4.66 11.16 5.26
C ALA A 31 6.20 11.03 5.20
N GLY A 32 6.84 11.48 4.12
CA GLY A 32 8.29 11.51 3.96
C GLY A 32 8.95 10.14 3.83
N ARG A 33 8.18 9.09 3.52
CA ARG A 33 8.68 7.72 3.36
C ARG A 33 7.73 6.86 2.54
N ARG A 34 8.22 5.71 2.10
CA ARG A 34 7.34 4.62 1.64
C ARG A 34 6.52 4.07 2.81
N GLY A 35 5.29 3.68 2.49
CA GLY A 35 4.50 2.81 3.37
C GLY A 35 5.15 1.43 3.50
N THR A 36 4.90 0.75 4.61
CA THR A 36 5.29 -0.64 4.81
C THR A 36 4.16 -1.58 4.38
N LEU A 37 4.48 -2.87 4.24
CA LEU A 37 3.47 -3.88 3.90
C LEU A 37 2.50 -4.08 5.05
N GLU A 38 2.98 -3.98 6.28
CA GLU A 38 2.20 -4.15 7.50
C GLU A 38 1.13 -3.05 7.60
N GLU A 39 1.43 -1.83 7.15
CA GLU A 39 0.45 -0.73 7.11
C GLU A 39 -0.68 -1.02 6.12
N VAL A 40 -0.35 -1.55 4.93
CA VAL A 40 -1.35 -1.95 3.93
C VAL A 40 -2.16 -3.17 4.41
N ALA A 41 -1.48 -4.15 5.02
CA ALA A 41 -2.12 -5.34 5.56
C ALA A 41 -3.07 -5.00 6.72
N ALA A 42 -2.66 -4.10 7.62
CA ALA A 42 -3.50 -3.66 8.73
C ALA A 42 -4.78 -2.97 8.24
N ALA A 43 -4.68 -2.13 7.21
CA ALA A 43 -5.85 -1.49 6.61
C ALA A 43 -6.77 -2.50 5.92
N ALA A 44 -6.22 -3.49 5.22
CA ALA A 44 -6.99 -4.58 4.63
C ALA A 44 -7.69 -5.43 5.72
N CYS A 45 -6.98 -5.73 6.82
CA CYS A 45 -7.55 -6.45 7.96
C CYS A 45 -8.69 -5.66 8.60
N TYR A 46 -8.55 -4.35 8.78
CA TYR A 46 -9.64 -3.49 9.27
C TYR A 46 -10.88 -3.57 8.36
N LEU A 47 -10.70 -3.42 7.04
CA LEU A 47 -11.84 -3.49 6.11
C LEU A 47 -12.49 -4.88 6.06
N ALA A 48 -11.77 -5.94 6.45
CA ALA A 48 -12.27 -7.30 6.52
C ALA A 48 -12.84 -7.68 7.90
N SER A 49 -12.74 -6.80 8.89
CA SER A 49 -13.13 -7.09 10.27
C SER A 49 -14.50 -6.52 10.62
N ALA A 50 -15.04 -6.92 11.79
CA ALA A 50 -16.35 -6.45 12.26
C ALA A 50 -16.35 -4.96 12.61
N GLU A 51 -15.19 -4.38 12.87
CA GLU A 51 -15.01 -2.95 13.13
C GLU A 51 -15.34 -2.07 11.91
N ALA A 52 -15.38 -2.65 10.70
CA ALA A 52 -15.75 -1.96 9.47
C ALA A 52 -17.18 -2.27 8.99
N ASP A 53 -18.06 -2.83 9.83
CA ASP A 53 -19.40 -3.32 9.43
C ASP A 53 -20.29 -2.26 8.74
N TYR A 54 -20.09 -0.97 9.04
CA TYR A 54 -20.80 0.13 8.40
C TYR A 54 -20.00 0.87 7.30
N VAL A 55 -18.77 0.44 7.02
CA VAL A 55 -17.89 1.02 5.99
C VAL A 55 -18.03 0.23 4.69
N THR A 56 -18.97 0.67 3.86
CA THR A 56 -19.23 0.07 2.54
C THR A 56 -19.21 1.12 1.43
N GLY A 57 -18.81 0.74 0.22
CA GLY A 57 -18.73 1.64 -0.93
C GLY A 57 -17.63 2.72 -0.84
N HIS A 58 -16.69 2.59 0.11
CA HIS A 58 -15.63 3.56 0.35
C HIS A 58 -14.26 3.05 -0.14
N THR A 59 -13.42 3.98 -0.63
CA THR A 59 -12.02 3.70 -0.96
C THR A 59 -11.11 4.24 0.14
N LEU A 60 -10.51 3.35 0.92
CA LEU A 60 -9.49 3.71 1.91
C LEU A 60 -8.13 3.89 1.22
N VAL A 61 -7.69 5.13 1.05
CA VAL A 61 -6.41 5.46 0.40
C VAL A 61 -5.25 5.30 1.39
N ILE A 62 -4.21 4.55 0.99
CA ILE A 62 -3.03 4.25 1.80
C ILE A 62 -1.77 4.60 0.99
N ASP A 63 -1.44 5.88 0.93
CA ASP A 63 -0.36 6.38 0.06
C ASP A 63 0.58 7.39 0.74
N GLY A 64 0.46 7.54 2.06
CA GLY A 64 1.23 8.51 2.84
C GLY A 64 0.90 9.96 2.54
N GLY A 65 -0.28 10.23 1.97
CA GLY A 65 -0.78 11.57 1.63
C GLY A 65 -0.46 12.00 0.19
N TRP A 66 0.03 11.10 -0.67
CA TRP A 66 0.40 11.45 -2.04
C TRP A 66 -0.76 12.09 -2.80
N THR A 67 -1.99 11.59 -2.68
CA THR A 67 -3.15 12.12 -3.42
C THR A 67 -3.86 13.27 -2.71
N ALA A 68 -3.46 13.63 -1.49
CA ALA A 68 -4.16 14.61 -0.64
C ALA A 68 -3.61 16.05 -0.76
N ARG A 69 -2.67 16.28 -1.68
CA ARG A 69 -2.01 17.56 -1.94
C ARG A 69 -2.59 18.28 -3.15
#